data_AF-A0A4R7FID9-F1
#
_entry.id   AF-A0A4R7FID9-F1
#
_cell.length_a   1.000
_cell.length_b   1.000
_cell.length_c   1.000
_cell.angle_alpha   90.00
_cell.angle_beta   90.00
_cell.angle_gamma   90.00
#
_symmetry.space_group_name_H-M   'P 1'
#
loop_
_entity.id
_entity.type
_entity.pdbx_description
1 polymer ?
#
loop_
_entity_poly.entity_id
_entity_poly.type
_entity_poly.pdbx_seq_one_letter_code
_entity_poly.pdbx_strand_id
1 'polypeptide(L)'
;MSEGTERKRFERGVEALRQIPDPLRRLDAVRAAREELESLEAEAVRSARSEGATWKAIGALYGLSKQGAQQRFRASGVVREDG
;
A
#
# COMPACT_ATOMS: atom_id res chain seq x y z
N MET A 1 -13.13 13.40 -12.79
CA MET A 1 -14.07 12.29 -13.06
C MET A 1 -13.48 10.92 -12.68
N SER A 2 -12.15 10.70 -12.70
CA SER A 2 -11.52 9.39 -12.43
C SER A 2 -11.54 8.89 -10.98
N GLU A 3 -11.32 9.75 -9.98
CA GLU A 3 -11.28 9.35 -8.56
C GLU A 3 -12.55 8.61 -8.10
N GLY A 4 -13.71 9.03 -8.60
CA GLY A 4 -15.00 8.40 -8.28
C GLY A 4 -15.13 6.98 -8.83
N THR A 5 -14.50 6.68 -9.97
CA THR A 5 -14.52 5.35 -10.58
C THR A 5 -13.51 4.41 -9.92
N GLU A 6 -12.32 4.92 -9.57
CA GLU A 6 -11.28 4.17 -8.85
C GLU A 6 -11.76 3.72 -7.47
N ARG A 7 -12.34 4.63 -6.69
CA ARG A 7 -12.94 4.29 -5.40
C ARG A 7 -14.02 3.20 -5.52
N LYS A 8 -14.92 3.31 -6.51
CA LYS A 8 -15.93 2.27 -6.78
C LYS A 8 -15.34 0.92 -7.19
N ARG A 9 -14.16 0.89 -7.83
CA ARG A 9 -13.47 -0.38 -8.16
C ARG A 9 -12.89 -1.00 -6.89
N PHE A 10 -12.25 -0.21 -6.05
CA PHE A 10 -11.71 -0.67 -4.77
C PHE A 10 -12.82 -1.23 -3.86
N GLU A 11 -13.92 -0.49 -3.70
CA GLU A 11 -15.08 -0.94 -2.91
C GLU A 11 -15.64 -2.28 -3.40
N ARG A 12 -15.74 -2.47 -4.72
CA ARG A 12 -16.17 -3.75 -5.31
C ARG A 12 -15.18 -4.89 -5.04
N GLY A 13 -13.88 -4.62 -5.08
CA GLY A 13 -12.85 -5.62 -4.76
C GLY A 13 -12.93 -6.05 -3.28
N VAL A 14 -13.09 -5.09 -2.37
CA VAL A 14 -13.30 -5.38 -0.94
C VAL A 14 -14.56 -6.20 -0.73
N GLU A 15 -15.66 -5.88 -1.42
CA GLU A 15 -16.89 -6.65 -1.31
C GLU A 15 -16.73 -8.07 -1.85
N ALA A 16 -16.00 -8.26 -2.96
CA ALA A 16 -15.69 -9.60 -3.45
C ALA A 16 -14.94 -10.45 -2.42
N LEU A 17 -13.97 -9.86 -1.69
CA LEU A 17 -13.27 -10.55 -0.61
C LEU A 17 -14.23 -10.93 0.54
N ARG A 18 -15.16 -10.05 0.91
CA ARG A 18 -16.14 -10.31 1.98
C ARG A 18 -17.09 -11.45 1.63
N GLN A 19 -17.43 -11.62 0.35
CA GLN A 19 -18.37 -12.65 -0.12
C GLN A 19 -17.75 -14.06 -0.23
N ILE A 20 -16.43 -14.22 -0.01
CA ILE A 20 -15.79 -15.55 0.01
C ILE A 20 -16.36 -16.37 1.18
N PRO A 21 -17.13 -17.46 0.96
CA PRO A 21 -17.87 -18.11 2.05
C PRO A 21 -16.97 -18.84 3.06
N ASP A 22 -15.91 -19.47 2.58
CA ASP A 22 -14.96 -20.20 3.41
C ASP A 22 -14.09 -19.20 4.22
N PRO A 23 -14.06 -19.30 5.56
CA PRO A 23 -13.38 -18.32 6.40
C PRO A 23 -11.85 -18.34 6.25
N LEU A 24 -11.24 -19.50 6.01
CA LEU A 24 -9.79 -19.60 5.85
C LEU A 24 -9.36 -19.08 4.47
N ARG A 25 -10.13 -19.41 3.42
CA ARG A 25 -9.91 -18.85 2.08
C ARG A 25 -10.12 -17.34 2.05
N ARG A 26 -11.10 -16.83 2.81
CA ARG A 26 -11.32 -15.39 2.95
C ARG A 26 -10.11 -14.72 3.61
N LEU A 27 -9.63 -15.28 4.72
CA LEU A 27 -8.47 -14.75 5.42
C LEU A 27 -7.22 -14.75 4.55
N ASP A 28 -6.98 -15.83 3.81
CA ASP A 28 -5.85 -15.95 2.90
C ASP A 28 -5.91 -14.93 1.76
N ALA A 29 -7.10 -14.76 1.15
CA ALA A 29 -7.30 -13.75 0.11
C ALA A 29 -7.13 -12.31 0.63
N VAL A 30 -7.61 -12.02 1.84
CA VAL A 30 -7.40 -10.71 2.49
C VAL A 30 -5.92 -10.48 2.83
N ARG A 31 -5.21 -11.53 3.27
CA ARG A 31 -3.77 -11.47 3.52
C ARG A 31 -3.02 -11.14 2.22
N ALA A 32 -3.29 -11.87 1.14
CA ALA A 32 -2.66 -11.63 -0.15
C ALA A 32 -2.94 -10.20 -0.66
N ALA A 33 -4.19 -9.75 -0.59
CA ALA A 33 -4.55 -8.38 -0.97
C ALA A 33 -3.81 -7.32 -0.14
N ARG A 34 -3.56 -7.57 1.15
CA ARG A 34 -2.77 -6.68 2.00
C ARG A 34 -1.31 -6.62 1.55
N GLU A 35 -0.69 -7.77 1.27
CA GLU A 35 0.71 -7.85 0.81
C GLU A 35 0.91 -7.11 -0.54
N GLU A 36 -0.05 -7.22 -1.45
CA GLU A 36 -0.06 -6.47 -2.71
C GLU A 36 -0.19 -4.95 -2.48
N LEU A 37 -1.08 -4.52 -1.58
CA LEU A 37 -1.25 -3.11 -1.24
C LEU A 37 -0.03 -2.52 -0.52
N GLU A 38 0.64 -3.30 0.33
CA GLU A 38 1.92 -2.92 0.95
C GLU A 38 3.02 -2.75 -0.09
N SER A 39 3.08 -3.63 -1.10
CA SER A 39 4.02 -3.53 -2.22
C SER A 39 3.75 -2.30 -3.08
N LEU A 40 2.49 -2.05 -3.42
CA LEU A 40 2.04 -0.86 -4.14
C LEU A 40 2.33 0.43 -3.36
N GLU A 41 2.15 0.44 -2.03
CA GLU A 41 2.51 1.58 -1.18
C GLU A 41 4.00 1.89 -1.29
N ALA A 42 4.86 0.87 -1.22
CA ALA A 42 6.30 1.04 -1.35
C ALA A 42 6.70 1.59 -2.73
N GLU A 43 6.06 1.10 -3.80
CA GLU A 43 6.24 1.62 -5.16
C GLU A 43 5.81 3.07 -5.29
N ALA A 44 4.62 3.43 -4.79
CA ALA A 44 4.11 4.79 -4.82
C ALA A 44 5.03 5.76 -4.07
N VAL A 45 5.56 5.36 -2.92
CA VAL A 45 6.56 6.15 -2.18
C VAL A 45 7.84 6.33 -3.00
N ARG A 46 8.34 5.28 -3.66
CA ARG A 46 9.51 5.38 -4.55
C ARG A 46 9.25 6.33 -5.73
N SER A 47 8.10 6.22 -6.40
CA SER A 47 7.72 7.10 -7.51
C SER A 47 7.63 8.56 -7.07
N ALA A 48 6.92 8.82 -5.97
CA ALA A 48 6.83 10.14 -5.39
C ALA A 48 8.22 10.72 -5.05
N ARG A 49 9.12 9.89 -4.52
CA ARG A 49 10.51 10.30 -4.25
C ARG A 49 11.29 10.61 -5.53
N SER A 50 11.14 9.84 -6.61
CA SER A 50 11.77 10.12 -7.89
C SER A 50 11.22 11.38 -8.57
N GLU A 51 9.95 11.70 -8.34
CA GLU A 51 9.29 12.91 -8.83
C GLU A 51 9.59 14.16 -7.97
N GLY A 52 10.43 14.03 -6.93
CA GLY A 52 10.91 15.14 -6.12
C GLY A 52 10.11 15.39 -4.83
N ALA A 53 9.09 14.58 -4.51
CA ALA A 53 8.34 14.73 -3.26
C ALA A 53 9.27 14.57 -2.05
N THR A 54 9.18 15.49 -1.08
CA THR A 54 10.04 15.44 0.12
C THR A 54 9.53 14.41 1.13
N TRP A 55 10.42 13.87 1.95
CA TRP A 55 10.04 13.02 3.09
C TRP A 55 9.07 13.69 4.06
N LYS A 56 9.10 15.02 4.16
CA LYS A 56 8.12 15.79 4.95
C LYS A 56 6.73 15.74 4.32
N ALA A 57 6.63 15.91 3.00
CA ALA A 57 5.37 15.84 2.27
C ALA A 57 4.76 14.43 2.33
N ILE A 58 5.58 13.40 2.10
CA ILE A 58 5.15 11.99 2.23
C ILE A 58 4.71 11.72 3.67
N GLY A 59 5.52 12.09 4.67
CA GLY A 59 5.18 11.88 6.08
C GLY A 59 3.88 12.55 6.51
N ALA A 60 3.55 13.72 5.94
CA ALA A 60 2.30 14.42 6.25
C ALA A 60 1.04 13.59 5.91
N LEU A 61 1.08 12.74 4.87
CA LEU A 61 -0.03 11.84 4.52
C LEU A 61 -0.32 10.80 5.63
N TYR A 62 0.70 10.47 6.41
CA TYR A 62 0.65 9.46 7.47
C TYR A 62 0.64 10.07 8.88
N GLY A 63 0.58 11.40 8.99
CA GLY A 63 0.75 12.09 10.28
C GLY A 63 2.14 11.90 10.91
N LEU A 64 3.15 11.59 10.09
CA LEU A 64 4.52 11.33 10.53
C LEU A 64 5.42 12.56 10.35
N SER A 65 6.43 12.68 11.21
CA SER A 65 7.54 13.59 10.98
C SER A 65 8.40 13.13 9.79
N LYS A 66 9.25 14.03 9.26
CA LYS A 66 10.22 13.70 8.21
C LYS A 66 11.06 12.46 8.58
N GLN A 67 11.57 12.41 9.82
CA GLN A 67 12.40 11.31 10.29
C GLN A 67 11.57 10.03 10.46
N GLY A 68 10.34 10.13 10.95
CA GLY A 68 9.42 8.98 11.05
C GLY A 68 9.10 8.37 9.69
N ALA A 69 8.86 9.20 8.67
CA ALA A 69 8.64 8.74 7.30
C ALA A 69 9.89 8.08 6.70
N GLN A 70 11.06 8.68 6.91
CA GLN A 70 12.34 8.08 6.48
C GLN A 70 12.57 6.72 7.11
N GLN A 71 12.36 6.57 8.41
CA GLN A 71 12.52 5.30 9.11
C GLN A 71 11.56 4.24 8.58
N ARG A 72 10.27 4.59 8.42
CA ARG A 72 9.23 3.68 7.94
C ARG A 72 9.53 3.16 6.53
N PHE A 73 9.83 4.05 5.58
CA PHE A 73 9.88 3.68 4.17
C PHE A 73 11.29 3.37 3.64
N ARG A 74 12.37 3.74 4.34
CA ARG A 74 13.73 3.31 3.98
C ARG A 74 14.06 1.91 4.52
N ALA A 75 13.46 1.49 5.65
CA ALA A 75 13.65 0.16 6.20
C ALA A 75 13.01 -0.94 5.33
N SER A 76 11.98 -0.60 4.56
CA SER A 76 11.27 -1.53 3.66
C SER A 76 12.03 -1.87 2.36
N GLY A 77 13.24 -1.35 2.17
CA GLY A 77 14.04 -1.52 0.96
C GLY A 77 14.88 -2.81 0.88
N VAL A 78 14.61 -3.83 1.70
CA VAL A 78 15.28 -5.14 1.55
C VAL A 78 14.55 -5.95 0.49
N VAL A 79 14.96 -5.76 -0.77
CA VAL A 79 14.90 -6.83 -1.76
C VAL A 79 15.77 -7.96 -1.21
N ARG A 80 15.15 -9.07 -0.80
CA ARG A 80 15.87 -10.34 -0.68
C ARG A 80 15.96 -10.92 -2.10
N GLU A 81 16.96 -10.46 -2.85
CA GLU A 81 17.57 -11.30 -3.89
C GLU A 81 18.53 -12.23 -3.15
N ASP A 82 18.23 -13.53 -3.24
CA ASP A 82 19.13 -14.70 -3.17
C ASP A 82 18.41 -15.90 -2.51
N GLY A 83 18.13 -16.93 -3.32
CA GLY A 83 17.56 -18.22 -2.92
C GLY A 83 16.92 -18.96 -4.08
#